data_AF-A0A830H373-F1
#
_entry.id   AF-A0A830H373-F1
#
_cell.length_a   1.000
_cell.length_b   1.000
_cell.length_c   1.000
_cell.angle_alpha   90.00
_cell.angle_beta   90.00
_cell.angle_gamma   90.00
#
_symmetry.space_group_name_H-M   'P 1'
#
loop_
_entity.id
_entity.type
_entity.pdbx_description
1 polymer ?
#
loop_
_entity_poly.entity_id
_entity_poly.type
_entity_poly.pdbx_seq_one_letter_code
_entity_poly.pdbx_strand_id
1 'polypeptide(L)'
;MDTSTRGRDLAIVVITHGSRRETFLDDLGGLSDYLSNQLQSEVILAHNEFSYPNWRDALASLLSSGMRRVVFALAFLGRGNHVARDVMGFLGVQEFERWEEANFHGKKFEAYFTKPLADSQLVKLALSLRISRALGGRKEEYVEDPMEIEERSLEFAKEIVTKRNGGLAEEMLELVARLVYASGNPEIADVVHVSKELWTVARESLQRGVAVVADIGMVATGLRWSKVELHIRDPDVVMESKRNGLTRAQLGMRKGLTEGGPKVPVVGNAPTALLEVLRALRRGVEVPFVVASPPGFTNSALVKEELVESGLPSIVVRGSYGGSNLAVAAFNYVVKRVSSVEEG
;
A
#
# COMPACT_ATOMS: atom_id res chain seq x y z
N MET A 1 16.91 13.12 -16.89
CA MET A 1 18.15 12.34 -16.70
C MET A 1 17.84 10.90 -17.02
N ASP A 2 18.59 10.34 -17.96
CA ASP A 2 18.36 9.08 -18.66
C ASP A 2 18.44 7.86 -17.70
N THR A 3 17.45 6.97 -17.76
CA THR A 3 17.39 5.73 -16.97
C THR A 3 18.29 4.64 -17.54
N SER A 4 18.84 4.82 -18.75
CA SER A 4 19.70 3.85 -19.44
C SER A 4 21.11 3.72 -18.85
N THR A 5 21.58 4.71 -18.08
CA THR A 5 22.93 4.74 -17.48
C THR A 5 22.98 4.19 -16.05
N ARG A 6 21.85 3.96 -15.38
CA ARG A 6 21.82 3.48 -13.98
C ARG A 6 22.24 2.02 -13.80
N GLY A 7 22.15 1.19 -14.85
CA GLY A 7 22.42 -0.25 -14.77
C GLY A 7 23.87 -0.67 -15.03
N ARG A 8 24.71 0.19 -15.64
CA ARG A 8 26.08 -0.19 -16.05
C ARG A 8 27.13 -0.09 -14.95
N ASP A 9 26.78 0.49 -13.81
CA ASP A 9 27.71 0.78 -12.70
C ASP A 9 27.22 0.17 -11.36
N LEU A 10 26.30 -0.80 -11.44
CA LEU A 10 25.60 -1.40 -10.32
C LEU A 10 25.84 -2.92 -10.29
N ALA A 11 26.40 -3.42 -9.19
CA ALA A 11 26.58 -4.85 -8.95
C ALA A 11 25.67 -5.32 -7.81
N ILE A 12 25.19 -6.56 -7.91
CA ILE A 12 24.41 -7.20 -6.83
C ILE A 12 25.23 -8.38 -6.29
N VAL A 13 25.52 -8.35 -5.00
CA VAL A 13 26.24 -9.40 -4.29
C VAL A 13 25.31 -10.01 -3.25
N VAL A 14 24.97 -11.29 -3.42
CA VAL A 14 24.24 -12.05 -2.40
C VAL A 14 25.25 -12.67 -1.45
N ILE A 15 25.24 -12.25 -0.19
CA ILE A 15 26.13 -12.79 0.84
C ILE A 15 25.40 -13.86 1.65
N THR A 16 26.02 -15.04 1.74
CA THR A 16 25.59 -16.16 2.59
C THR A 16 26.67 -16.52 3.61
N HIS A 17 26.36 -17.39 4.57
CA HIS A 17 27.36 -17.84 5.55
C HIS A 17 28.51 -18.63 4.92
N GLY A 18 28.24 -19.34 3.82
CA GLY A 18 29.16 -20.34 3.23
C GLY A 18 29.15 -21.68 3.97
N SER A 19 29.67 -22.72 3.33
CA SER A 19 29.64 -24.10 3.84
C SER A 19 30.85 -24.90 3.35
N ARG A 20 31.34 -25.82 4.18
CA ARG A 20 32.38 -26.78 3.78
C ARG A 20 31.85 -27.94 2.93
N ARG A 21 30.52 -28.02 2.71
CA ARG A 21 29.87 -29.09 1.94
C ARG A 21 29.51 -28.58 0.55
N GLU A 22 29.95 -29.29 -0.49
CA GLU A 22 29.72 -28.92 -1.90
C GLU A 22 28.23 -28.84 -2.28
N THR A 23 27.38 -29.74 -1.75
CA THR A 23 25.93 -29.74 -2.04
C THR A 23 25.20 -28.45 -1.63
N PHE A 24 25.75 -27.70 -0.67
CA PHE A 24 25.19 -26.41 -0.27
C PHE A 24 25.49 -25.30 -1.28
N LEU A 25 26.56 -25.44 -2.06
CA LEU A 25 26.92 -24.50 -3.12
C LEU A 25 25.99 -24.65 -4.32
N ASP A 26 25.62 -25.90 -4.66
CA ASP A 26 24.68 -26.18 -5.75
C ASP A 26 23.28 -25.59 -5.49
N ASP A 27 22.75 -25.77 -4.27
CA ASP A 27 21.45 -25.22 -3.86
C ASP A 27 21.42 -23.67 -3.89
N LEU A 28 22.55 -23.03 -3.58
CA LEU A 28 22.67 -21.57 -3.60
C LEU A 28 22.95 -21.02 -5.00
N GLY A 29 23.57 -21.80 -5.89
CA GLY A 29 23.73 -21.44 -7.30
C GLY A 29 22.38 -21.19 -7.98
N GLY A 30 21.41 -22.09 -7.74
CA GLY A 30 20.04 -21.92 -8.25
C GLY A 30 19.33 -20.66 -7.76
N LEU A 31 19.64 -20.17 -6.55
CA LEU A 31 19.13 -18.89 -6.04
C LEU A 31 19.71 -17.71 -6.84
N SER A 32 21.01 -17.73 -7.11
CA SER A 32 21.68 -16.66 -7.88
C SER A 32 21.15 -16.58 -9.31
N ASP A 33 20.95 -17.73 -9.96
CA ASP A 33 20.40 -17.80 -11.31
C ASP A 33 18.96 -17.30 -11.36
N TYR A 34 18.14 -17.71 -10.38
CA TYR A 34 16.77 -17.23 -10.26
C TYR A 34 16.72 -15.70 -10.10
N LEU A 35 17.52 -15.15 -9.18
CA LEU A 35 17.56 -13.71 -8.92
C LEU A 35 18.07 -12.93 -10.13
N SER A 36 19.11 -13.43 -10.80
CA SER A 36 19.65 -12.81 -12.01
C SER A 36 18.60 -12.70 -13.11
N ASN A 37 17.85 -13.79 -13.33
CA ASN A 37 16.77 -13.83 -14.30
C ASN A 37 15.61 -12.89 -13.93
N GLN A 38 15.20 -12.83 -12.66
CA GLN A 38 14.10 -11.97 -12.24
C GLN A 38 14.45 -10.48 -12.25
N LEU A 39 15.68 -10.14 -11.84
CA LEU A 39 16.15 -8.75 -11.74
C LEU A 39 16.75 -8.22 -13.04
N GLN A 40 16.93 -9.07 -14.06
CA GLN A 40 17.58 -8.73 -15.33
C GLN A 40 18.95 -8.07 -15.10
N SER A 41 19.67 -8.55 -14.08
CA SER A 41 20.94 -8.00 -13.59
C SER A 41 21.84 -9.14 -13.15
N GLU A 42 23.15 -9.02 -13.29
CA GLU A 42 24.08 -10.03 -12.80
C GLU A 42 24.07 -10.06 -11.27
N VAL A 43 23.81 -11.24 -10.70
CA VAL A 43 23.87 -11.48 -9.26
C VAL A 43 25.04 -12.39 -8.96
N ILE A 44 25.96 -11.88 -8.14
CA ILE A 44 27.15 -12.60 -7.71
C ILE A 44 26.87 -13.21 -6.35
N LEU A 45 26.91 -14.53 -6.27
CA LEU A 45 26.87 -15.24 -5.01
C LEU A 45 28.25 -15.19 -4.36
N ALA A 46 28.31 -14.70 -3.12
CA ALA A 46 29.53 -14.68 -2.33
C ALA A 46 29.28 -15.16 -0.89
N HIS A 47 30.36 -15.50 -0.20
CA HIS A 47 30.29 -16.13 1.11
C HIS A 47 31.06 -15.34 2.16
N ASN A 48 30.56 -15.36 3.40
CA ASN A 48 31.27 -14.78 4.54
C ASN A 48 32.49 -15.62 4.94
N GLU A 49 32.34 -16.94 5.03
CA GLU A 49 33.38 -17.87 5.46
C GLU A 49 33.30 -19.20 4.67
N PHE A 50 34.32 -20.05 4.81
CA PHE A 50 34.38 -21.47 4.36
C PHE A 50 34.27 -21.79 2.87
N SER A 51 33.81 -20.87 2.03
CA SER A 51 33.60 -21.09 0.59
C SER A 51 34.10 -19.90 -0.23
N TYR A 52 34.39 -20.15 -1.51
CA TYR A 52 34.80 -19.12 -2.47
C TYR A 52 33.74 -18.93 -3.56
N PRO A 53 33.58 -17.70 -4.09
CA PRO A 53 34.34 -16.50 -3.74
C PRO A 53 33.93 -15.92 -2.38
N ASN A 54 34.92 -15.45 -1.60
CA ASN A 54 34.63 -14.65 -0.41
C ASN A 54 34.05 -13.29 -0.86
N TRP A 55 33.14 -12.71 -0.09
CA TRP A 55 32.58 -11.40 -0.45
C TRP A 55 33.65 -10.31 -0.58
N ARG A 56 34.76 -10.41 0.16
CA ARG A 56 35.90 -9.48 0.05
C ARG A 56 36.59 -9.58 -1.31
N ASP A 57 36.79 -10.80 -1.81
CA ASP A 57 37.43 -11.06 -3.10
C ASP A 57 36.49 -10.65 -4.25
N ALA A 58 35.21 -11.00 -4.12
CA ALA A 58 34.18 -10.57 -5.06
C ALA A 58 34.10 -9.04 -5.15
N LEU A 59 34.10 -8.35 -4.00
CA LEU A 59 34.10 -6.89 -3.95
C LEU A 59 35.38 -6.29 -4.55
N ALA A 60 36.55 -6.85 -4.24
CA ALA A 60 37.83 -6.39 -4.81
C ALA A 60 37.84 -6.48 -6.34
N SER A 61 37.29 -7.58 -6.89
CA SER A 61 37.13 -7.78 -8.34
C SER A 61 36.17 -6.77 -8.97
N LEU A 62 35.01 -6.54 -8.34
CA LEU A 62 34.00 -5.59 -8.80
C LEU A 62 34.53 -4.14 -8.84
N LEU A 63 35.19 -3.70 -7.77
CA LEU A 63 35.78 -2.36 -7.67
C LEU A 63 36.98 -2.18 -8.60
N SER A 64 37.60 -3.26 -9.07
CA SER A 64 38.69 -3.21 -10.06
C SER A 64 38.15 -3.18 -11.49
N SER A 65 36.97 -3.79 -11.71
CA SER A 65 36.22 -3.73 -12.96
C SER A 65 35.50 -2.39 -13.19
N GLY A 66 35.58 -1.47 -12.22
CA GLY A 66 35.08 -0.10 -12.33
C GLY A 66 33.69 0.15 -11.74
N MET A 67 33.10 -0.84 -11.07
CA MET A 67 31.80 -0.71 -10.43
C MET A 67 31.86 0.24 -9.23
N ARG A 68 30.92 1.18 -9.15
CA ARG A 68 30.86 2.21 -8.09
C ARG A 68 29.64 2.08 -7.19
N ARG A 69 28.68 1.22 -7.52
CA ARG A 69 27.48 0.98 -6.71
C ARG A 69 27.31 -0.53 -6.49
N VAL A 70 27.16 -0.94 -5.23
CA VAL A 70 27.04 -2.36 -4.88
C VAL A 70 25.86 -2.57 -3.92
N VAL A 71 24.94 -3.46 -4.30
CA VAL A 71 23.87 -3.95 -3.42
C VAL A 71 24.35 -5.23 -2.76
N PHE A 72 24.38 -5.25 -1.43
CA PHE A 72 24.63 -6.44 -0.63
C PHE A 72 23.29 -7.00 -0.15
N ALA A 73 22.85 -8.07 -0.81
CA ALA A 73 21.67 -8.83 -0.44
C ALA A 73 22.05 -9.89 0.62
N LEU A 74 21.64 -9.67 1.86
CA LEU A 74 22.04 -10.49 3.01
C LEU A 74 21.11 -11.70 3.18
N ALA A 75 21.57 -12.88 2.75
CA ALA A 75 20.82 -14.13 2.83
C ALA A 75 21.12 -14.93 4.11
N PHE A 76 21.21 -14.27 5.27
CA PHE A 76 21.44 -14.91 6.56
C PHE A 76 20.13 -15.27 7.29
N LEU A 77 20.05 -16.49 7.86
CA LEU A 77 18.84 -17.01 8.54
C LEU A 77 18.99 -17.20 10.06
N GLY A 78 20.21 -17.14 10.62
CA GLY A 78 20.50 -17.44 12.03
C GLY A 78 21.16 -16.29 12.79
N ARG A 79 22.50 -16.35 12.97
CA ARG A 79 23.33 -15.29 13.60
C ARG A 79 23.51 -14.03 12.73
N GLY A 80 22.61 -13.85 11.75
CA GLY A 80 22.76 -12.93 10.63
C GLY A 80 22.94 -11.48 11.04
N ASN A 81 22.27 -11.00 12.09
CA ASN A 81 22.32 -9.59 12.47
C ASN A 81 23.69 -9.14 13.02
N HIS A 82 24.41 -10.00 13.75
CA HIS A 82 25.77 -9.68 14.18
C HIS A 82 26.74 -9.71 12.99
N VAL A 83 26.68 -10.76 12.17
CA VAL A 83 27.53 -10.91 10.98
C VAL A 83 27.27 -9.81 9.95
N ALA A 84 26.01 -9.43 9.75
CA ALA A 84 25.60 -8.33 8.88
C ALA A 84 26.21 -7.01 9.34
N ARG A 85 26.11 -6.71 10.64
CA ARG A 85 26.69 -5.50 11.23
C ARG A 85 28.21 -5.49 11.19
N ASP A 86 28.86 -6.65 11.31
CA ASP A 86 30.31 -6.77 11.16
C ASP A 86 30.76 -6.46 9.73
N VAL A 87 30.05 -7.00 8.72
CA VAL A 87 30.33 -6.72 7.30
C VAL A 87 30.08 -5.24 6.96
N MET A 88 28.96 -4.67 7.43
CA MET A 88 28.64 -3.25 7.24
C MET A 88 29.66 -2.35 7.94
N GLY A 89 30.01 -2.66 9.20
CA GLY A 89 30.99 -1.92 9.98
C GLY A 89 32.37 -1.96 9.37
N PHE A 90 32.77 -3.09 8.76
CA PHE A 90 34.02 -3.19 8.00
C PHE A 90 34.06 -2.21 6.82
N LEU A 91 32.92 -1.91 6.20
CA LEU A 91 32.80 -1.00 5.06
C LEU A 91 32.44 0.44 5.44
N GLY A 92 32.18 0.69 6.72
CA GLY A 92 31.78 2.01 7.24
C GLY A 92 30.30 2.36 7.07
N VAL A 93 29.43 1.39 6.80
CA VAL A 93 27.98 1.58 6.61
C VAL A 93 27.22 1.35 7.91
N GLN A 94 26.19 2.16 8.20
CA GLN A 94 25.45 2.08 9.46
C GLN A 94 23.98 1.69 9.32
N GLU A 95 23.30 2.08 8.24
CA GLU A 95 21.88 1.85 8.04
C GLU A 95 21.61 0.74 7.00
N PHE A 96 20.62 -0.10 7.29
CA PHE A 96 20.06 -1.00 6.28
C PHE A 96 19.10 -0.23 5.37
N GLU A 97 18.93 -0.73 4.15
CA GLU A 97 17.96 -0.27 3.17
C GLU A 97 18.17 1.19 2.69
N ARG A 98 19.39 1.70 2.86
CA ARG A 98 19.83 3.03 2.42
C ARG A 98 21.15 2.95 1.67
N TRP A 99 21.33 3.83 0.69
CA TRP A 99 22.61 4.02 0.01
C TRP A 99 23.55 4.87 0.86
N GLU A 100 24.75 4.37 1.13
CA GLU A 100 25.80 5.07 1.90
C GLU A 100 27.15 4.97 1.20
N GLU A 101 28.02 5.97 1.42
CA GLU A 101 29.41 5.92 0.95
C GLU A 101 30.20 4.92 1.79
N ALA A 102 30.74 3.90 1.13
CA ALA A 102 31.57 2.86 1.72
C ALA A 102 33.02 2.98 1.24
N ASN A 103 33.93 2.42 2.03
CA ASN A 103 35.35 2.36 1.69
C ASN A 103 35.87 0.92 1.81
N PHE A 104 36.55 0.45 0.77
CA PHE A 104 37.27 -0.82 0.79
C PHE A 104 38.68 -0.63 0.23
N HIS A 105 39.69 -0.83 1.08
CA HIS A 105 41.12 -0.68 0.73
C HIS A 105 41.46 0.66 0.05
N GLY A 106 40.84 1.75 0.48
CA GLY A 106 41.08 3.10 -0.05
C GLY A 106 40.25 3.45 -1.31
N LYS A 107 39.47 2.51 -1.85
CA LYS A 107 38.50 2.78 -2.92
C LYS A 107 37.15 3.14 -2.33
N LYS A 108 36.60 4.29 -2.75
CA LYS A 108 35.25 4.74 -2.38
C LYS A 108 34.21 4.22 -3.37
N PHE A 109 33.05 3.82 -2.86
CA PHE A 109 31.90 3.35 -3.64
C PHE A 109 30.60 3.55 -2.84
N GLU A 110 29.45 3.46 -3.49
CA GLU A 110 28.14 3.45 -2.81
C GLU A 110 27.73 2.01 -2.48
N ALA A 111 27.34 1.76 -1.24
CA ALA A 111 26.86 0.47 -0.77
C ALA A 111 25.38 0.57 -0.34
N TYR A 112 24.62 -0.50 -0.61
CA TYR A 112 23.25 -0.67 -0.11
C TYR A 112 23.13 -2.05 0.53
N PHE A 113 22.74 -2.12 1.80
CA PHE A 113 22.56 -3.39 2.50
C PHE A 113 21.09 -3.71 2.70
N THR A 114 20.63 -4.88 2.22
CA THR A 114 19.29 -5.36 2.61
C THR A 114 19.30 -5.82 4.07
N LYS A 115 18.13 -5.85 4.72
CA LYS A 115 18.00 -6.57 5.98
C LYS A 115 18.27 -8.08 5.78
N PRO A 116 18.79 -8.79 6.79
CA PRO A 116 18.93 -10.24 6.73
C PRO A 116 17.60 -10.97 6.53
N LEU A 117 17.61 -12.08 5.81
CA LEU A 117 16.41 -12.90 5.59
C LEU A 117 15.73 -13.39 6.90
N ALA A 118 16.49 -13.57 7.98
CA ALA A 118 15.95 -13.91 9.31
C ALA A 118 14.89 -12.91 9.81
N ASP A 119 14.98 -11.63 9.40
CA ASP A 119 14.05 -10.58 9.83
C ASP A 119 12.75 -10.60 9.00
N SER A 120 12.71 -11.31 7.88
CA SER A 120 11.57 -11.34 6.95
C SER A 120 10.35 -12.08 7.53
N GLN A 121 9.20 -11.40 7.54
CA GLN A 121 7.92 -12.03 7.91
C GLN A 121 7.52 -13.15 6.94
N LEU A 122 7.87 -13.03 5.65
CA LEU A 122 7.57 -14.06 4.66
C LEU A 122 8.35 -15.36 4.93
N VAL A 123 9.59 -15.26 5.40
CA VAL A 123 10.39 -16.44 5.80
C VAL A 123 9.77 -17.12 7.02
N LYS A 124 9.37 -16.33 8.04
CA LYS A 124 8.68 -16.84 9.23
C LYS A 124 7.36 -17.53 8.87
N LEU A 125 6.57 -16.93 7.98
CA LEU A 125 5.32 -17.49 7.48
C LEU A 125 5.55 -18.79 6.72
N ALA A 126 6.50 -18.82 5.79
CA ALA A 126 6.83 -20.01 5.00
C ALA A 126 7.25 -21.19 5.90
N LEU A 127 8.08 -20.94 6.92
CA LEU A 127 8.45 -21.95 7.90
C LEU A 127 7.24 -22.39 8.75
N SER A 128 6.44 -21.44 9.23
CA SER A 128 5.23 -21.74 10.01
C SER A 128 4.27 -22.65 9.24
N LEU A 129 4.04 -22.38 7.94
CA LEU A 129 3.18 -23.20 7.09
C LEU A 129 3.75 -24.61 6.87
N ARG A 130 5.06 -24.74 6.67
CA ARG A 130 5.72 -26.06 6.52
C ARG A 130 5.62 -26.89 7.79
N ILE A 131 5.90 -26.28 8.95
CA ILE A 131 5.78 -26.94 10.26
C ILE A 131 4.31 -27.30 10.51
N SER A 132 3.37 -26.39 10.23
CA SER A 132 1.94 -26.63 10.38
C SER A 132 1.49 -27.86 9.61
N ARG A 133 1.96 -28.09 8.38
CA ARG A 133 1.66 -29.31 7.62
C ARG A 133 2.11 -30.59 8.35
N ALA A 134 3.30 -30.58 8.95
CA ALA A 134 3.81 -31.71 9.72
C ALA A 134 3.02 -31.93 11.03
N LEU A 135 2.49 -30.85 11.60
CA LEU A 135 1.64 -30.89 12.80
C LEU A 135 0.17 -31.28 12.49
N GLY A 136 -0.15 -31.68 11.25
CA GLY A 136 -1.52 -32.05 10.86
C GLY A 136 -2.41 -30.86 10.49
N GLY A 137 -1.80 -29.72 10.13
CA GLY A 137 -2.46 -28.42 10.04
C GLY A 137 -2.54 -27.75 11.42
N ARG A 138 -2.74 -26.44 11.46
CA ARG A 138 -3.27 -25.86 12.70
C ARG A 138 -4.70 -26.40 12.83
N LYS A 139 -5.05 -27.00 13.96
CA LYS A 139 -6.43 -26.92 14.45
C LYS A 139 -6.65 -25.47 14.85
N GLU A 140 -6.80 -24.59 13.86
CA GLU A 140 -7.46 -23.32 14.12
C GLU A 140 -8.89 -23.70 14.47
N GLU A 141 -9.28 -23.52 15.74
CA GLU A 141 -10.69 -23.41 16.07
C GLU A 141 -11.20 -22.21 15.27
N TYR A 142 -11.83 -22.49 14.14
CA TYR A 142 -12.46 -21.47 13.35
C TYR A 142 -13.57 -20.88 14.21
N VAL A 143 -13.47 -19.58 14.49
CA VAL A 143 -14.60 -18.83 14.99
C VAL A 143 -15.61 -18.80 13.84
N GLU A 144 -16.72 -19.52 13.98
CA GLU A 144 -17.79 -19.54 12.97
C GLU A 144 -18.80 -18.40 13.18
N ASP A 145 -18.85 -17.83 14.39
CA ASP A 145 -19.75 -16.73 14.70
C ASP A 145 -19.35 -15.46 13.95
N PRO A 146 -20.19 -14.95 13.02
CA PRO A 146 -19.83 -13.80 12.19
C PRO A 146 -19.59 -12.51 12.99
N MET A 147 -20.30 -12.33 14.11
CA MET A 147 -20.14 -11.14 14.94
C MET A 147 -18.81 -11.18 15.68
N GLU A 148 -18.46 -12.33 16.24
CA GLU A 148 -17.18 -12.55 16.94
C GLU A 148 -15.99 -12.41 15.97
N ILE A 149 -16.12 -12.90 14.73
CA ILE A 149 -15.09 -12.69 13.69
C ILE A 149 -14.90 -11.19 13.42
N GLU A 150 -15.99 -10.46 13.19
CA GLU A 150 -15.91 -9.03 12.85
C GLU A 150 -15.35 -8.23 14.03
N GLU A 151 -15.82 -8.49 15.26
CA GLU A 151 -15.38 -7.81 16.48
C GLU A 151 -13.89 -8.03 16.74
N ARG A 152 -13.45 -9.29 16.79
CA ARG A 152 -12.03 -9.62 16.99
C ARG A 152 -11.15 -9.02 15.89
N SER A 153 -11.59 -9.08 14.64
CA SER A 153 -10.81 -8.54 13.53
C SER A 153 -10.69 -7.01 13.59
N LEU A 154 -11.76 -6.32 14.00
CA LEU A 154 -11.74 -4.87 14.21
C LEU A 154 -10.89 -4.48 15.41
N GLU A 155 -10.87 -5.25 16.50
CA GLU A 155 -9.96 -5.03 17.62
C GLU A 155 -8.50 -5.13 17.19
N PHE A 156 -8.13 -6.18 16.45
CA PHE A 156 -6.78 -6.30 15.88
C PHE A 156 -6.43 -5.13 14.95
N ALA A 157 -7.37 -4.72 14.10
CA ALA A 157 -7.16 -3.56 13.24
C ALA A 157 -6.97 -2.27 14.05
N LYS A 158 -7.75 -2.05 15.12
CA LYS A 158 -7.57 -0.92 16.03
C LYS A 158 -6.19 -0.95 16.68
N GLU A 159 -5.73 -2.09 17.18
CA GLU A 159 -4.39 -2.19 17.75
C GLU A 159 -3.28 -1.83 16.75
N ILE A 160 -3.40 -2.31 15.51
CA ILE A 160 -2.46 -2.00 14.43
C ILE A 160 -2.41 -0.49 14.18
N VAL A 161 -3.58 0.16 14.11
CA VAL A 161 -3.67 1.60 13.88
C VAL A 161 -3.13 2.38 15.08
N THR A 162 -3.46 2.00 16.31
CA THR A 162 -2.95 2.65 17.53
C THR A 162 -1.43 2.58 17.63
N LYS A 163 -0.82 1.45 17.25
CA LYS A 163 0.65 1.30 17.24
C LYS A 163 1.33 2.18 16.19
N ARG A 164 0.67 2.46 15.06
CA ARG A 164 1.21 3.34 14.00
C ARG A 164 0.93 4.81 14.26
N ASN A 165 -0.27 5.14 14.72
CA ASN A 165 -0.82 6.48 14.85
C ASN A 165 -1.41 6.72 16.25
N GLY A 166 -0.58 6.54 17.28
CA GLY A 166 -0.95 6.75 18.68
C GLY A 166 -1.21 8.24 18.96
N GLY A 167 -2.45 8.68 18.84
CA GLY A 167 -2.85 10.08 19.02
C GLY A 167 -4.09 10.50 18.22
N LEU A 168 -4.64 9.62 17.38
CA LEU A 168 -5.93 9.86 16.71
C LEU A 168 -7.06 9.94 17.73
N ALA A 169 -8.01 10.85 17.51
CA ALA A 169 -9.28 10.86 18.23
C ALA A 169 -10.03 9.55 17.96
N GLU A 170 -10.83 9.08 18.93
CA GLU A 170 -11.52 7.77 18.85
C GLU A 170 -12.30 7.61 17.55
N GLU A 171 -13.02 8.64 17.11
CA GLU A 171 -13.81 8.61 15.87
C GLU A 171 -12.95 8.33 14.63
N MET A 172 -11.76 8.92 14.59
CA MET A 172 -10.79 8.75 13.50
C MET A 172 -10.07 7.40 13.62
N LEU A 173 -9.73 6.97 14.83
CA LEU A 173 -9.14 5.66 15.09
C LEU A 173 -10.04 4.54 14.59
N GLU A 174 -11.34 4.60 14.91
CA GLU A 174 -12.33 3.61 14.47
C GLU A 174 -12.54 3.61 12.95
N LEU A 175 -12.61 4.79 12.32
CA LEU A 175 -12.71 4.90 10.86
C LEU A 175 -11.51 4.22 10.21
N VAL A 176 -10.29 4.56 10.64
CA VAL A 176 -9.06 4.04 10.06
C VAL A 176 -8.94 2.53 10.30
N ALA A 177 -9.29 2.04 11.49
CA ALA A 177 -9.31 0.61 11.79
C ALA A 177 -10.25 -0.16 10.86
N ARG A 178 -11.45 0.38 10.56
CA ARG A 178 -12.37 -0.22 9.59
C ARG A 178 -11.80 -0.25 8.18
N LEU A 179 -11.05 0.76 7.77
CA LEU A 179 -10.39 0.79 6.48
C LEU A 179 -9.23 -0.22 6.39
N VAL A 180 -8.46 -0.38 7.46
CA VAL A 180 -7.44 -1.43 7.59
C VAL A 180 -8.09 -2.81 7.53
N TYR A 181 -9.17 -3.05 8.27
CA TYR A 181 -9.92 -4.30 8.22
C TYR A 181 -10.48 -4.59 6.82
N ALA A 182 -11.14 -3.61 6.19
CA ALA A 182 -11.76 -3.77 4.88
C ALA A 182 -10.76 -4.03 3.75
N SER A 183 -9.50 -3.61 3.91
CA SER A 183 -8.43 -3.84 2.92
C SER A 183 -7.50 -5.01 3.26
N GLY A 184 -7.46 -5.44 4.53
CA GLY A 184 -6.42 -6.32 5.04
C GLY A 184 -5.01 -5.71 4.99
N ASN A 185 -4.88 -4.39 4.81
CA ASN A 185 -3.60 -3.71 4.65
C ASN A 185 -3.35 -2.68 5.77
N PRO A 186 -2.43 -2.96 6.71
CA PRO A 186 -2.01 -2.02 7.75
C PRO A 186 -1.50 -0.66 7.26
N GLU A 187 -0.94 -0.58 6.05
CA GLU A 187 -0.40 0.67 5.49
C GLU A 187 -1.48 1.69 5.15
N ILE A 188 -2.75 1.28 5.04
CA ILE A 188 -3.86 2.22 4.88
C ILE A 188 -3.89 3.23 6.01
N ALA A 189 -3.47 2.84 7.22
CA ALA A 189 -3.44 3.72 8.38
C ALA A 189 -2.66 5.03 8.15
N ASP A 190 -1.64 4.99 7.30
CA ASP A 190 -0.69 6.10 7.12
C ASP A 190 -1.15 7.10 6.04
N VAL A 191 -2.20 6.75 5.28
CA VAL A 191 -2.63 7.52 4.09
C VAL A 191 -4.08 8.01 4.17
N VAL A 192 -4.79 7.78 5.27
CA VAL A 192 -6.16 8.30 5.43
C VAL A 192 -6.14 9.78 5.83
N HIS A 193 -6.80 10.60 5.03
CA HIS A 193 -7.13 11.99 5.34
C HIS A 193 -8.61 12.12 5.67
N VAL A 194 -8.92 12.93 6.69
CA VAL A 194 -10.27 13.30 7.11
C VAL A 194 -10.28 14.81 7.35
N SER A 195 -11.15 15.54 6.67
CA SER A 195 -11.30 16.99 6.91
C SER A 195 -11.90 17.25 8.29
N LYS A 196 -11.52 18.37 8.94
CA LYS A 196 -11.94 18.68 10.31
C LYS A 196 -13.46 18.86 10.43
N GLU A 197 -14.07 19.46 9.43
CA GLU A 197 -15.49 19.80 9.39
C GLU A 197 -16.37 18.63 8.93
N LEU A 198 -15.75 17.52 8.50
CA LEU A 198 -16.45 16.39 7.88
C LEU A 198 -17.61 15.88 8.74
N TRP A 199 -17.38 15.63 10.03
CA TRP A 199 -18.38 15.01 10.88
C TRP A 199 -19.62 15.89 11.06
N THR A 200 -19.42 17.20 11.17
CA THR A 200 -20.50 18.17 11.26
C THR A 200 -21.30 18.23 9.96
N VAL A 201 -20.61 18.39 8.83
CA VAL A 201 -21.28 18.50 7.51
C VAL A 201 -21.96 17.19 7.11
N ALA A 202 -21.35 16.04 7.43
CA ALA A 202 -21.94 14.73 7.20
C ALA A 202 -23.21 14.53 8.02
N ARG A 203 -23.23 14.93 9.29
CA ARG A 203 -24.43 14.87 10.13
C ARG A 203 -25.56 15.71 9.53
N GLU A 204 -25.30 16.98 9.23
CA GLU A 204 -26.31 17.89 8.69
C GLU A 204 -26.88 17.42 7.34
N SER A 205 -26.01 16.97 6.43
CA SER A 205 -26.43 16.53 5.10
C SER A 205 -27.20 15.20 5.13
N LEU A 206 -26.74 14.22 5.92
CA LEU A 206 -27.43 12.94 6.03
C LEU A 206 -28.76 13.06 6.76
N GLN A 207 -28.88 13.91 7.79
CA GLN A 207 -30.16 14.20 8.47
C GLN A 207 -31.18 14.87 7.54
N ARG A 208 -30.74 15.72 6.61
CA ARG A 208 -31.59 16.27 5.54
C ARG A 208 -31.99 15.23 4.49
N GLY A 209 -31.49 13.99 4.60
CA GLY A 209 -31.79 12.92 3.66
C GLY A 209 -31.21 13.17 2.27
N VAL A 210 -30.03 13.81 2.19
CA VAL A 210 -29.30 14.05 0.95
C VAL A 210 -28.98 12.72 0.24
N ALA A 211 -29.14 12.69 -1.09
CA ALA A 211 -28.83 11.51 -1.89
C ALA A 211 -27.31 11.33 -2.08
N VAL A 212 -26.91 10.10 -2.36
CA VAL A 212 -25.51 9.70 -2.55
C VAL A 212 -25.32 9.27 -3.99
N VAL A 213 -24.28 9.77 -4.66
CA VAL A 213 -23.94 9.38 -6.03
C VAL A 213 -22.70 8.49 -6.01
N ALA A 214 -22.85 7.24 -6.47
CA ALA A 214 -21.74 6.29 -6.58
C ALA A 214 -21.10 6.34 -7.97
N ASP A 215 -19.77 6.19 -8.05
CA ASP A 215 -19.06 6.18 -9.32
C ASP A 215 -19.27 4.88 -10.12
N ILE A 216 -19.35 3.73 -9.44
CA ILE A 216 -19.56 2.41 -10.04
C ILE A 216 -20.55 1.55 -9.25
N GLY A 217 -21.05 0.48 -9.88
CA GLY A 217 -22.04 -0.42 -9.28
C GLY A 217 -21.59 -1.11 -7.99
N MET A 218 -20.31 -1.50 -7.89
CA MET A 218 -19.80 -2.14 -6.67
C MET A 218 -19.87 -1.21 -5.46
N VAL A 219 -19.59 0.09 -5.66
CA VAL A 219 -19.78 1.10 -4.61
C VAL A 219 -21.26 1.22 -4.29
N ALA A 220 -22.12 1.45 -5.30
CA ALA A 220 -23.55 1.62 -5.09
C ALA A 220 -24.20 0.48 -4.29
N THR A 221 -23.87 -0.77 -4.61
CA THR A 221 -24.41 -1.96 -3.93
C THR A 221 -23.94 -2.09 -2.48
N GLY A 222 -22.74 -1.60 -2.15
CA GLY A 222 -22.18 -1.72 -0.80
C GLY A 222 -22.67 -0.65 0.18
N LEU A 223 -23.21 0.47 -0.32
CA LEU A 223 -23.64 1.59 0.51
C LEU A 223 -24.92 1.27 1.28
N ARG A 224 -24.89 1.45 2.59
CA ARG A 224 -26.03 1.30 3.50
C ARG A 224 -26.77 2.62 3.63
N TRP A 225 -27.35 3.10 2.53
CA TRP A 225 -28.14 4.33 2.47
C TRP A 225 -29.36 4.14 1.57
N SER A 226 -30.49 4.76 1.92
CA SER A 226 -31.76 4.54 1.20
C SER A 226 -31.82 5.26 -0.15
N LYS A 227 -31.08 6.36 -0.32
CA LYS A 227 -31.08 7.19 -1.54
C LYS A 227 -29.72 7.14 -2.25
N VAL A 228 -29.40 5.99 -2.83
CA VAL A 228 -28.17 5.79 -3.62
C VAL A 228 -28.50 5.85 -5.11
N GLU A 229 -27.80 6.72 -5.82
CA GLU A 229 -27.92 6.93 -7.25
C GLU A 229 -26.69 6.39 -7.99
N LEU A 230 -26.93 5.80 -9.16
CA LEU A 230 -25.88 5.27 -10.02
C LEU A 230 -26.25 5.52 -11.49
N HIS A 231 -25.50 6.42 -12.14
CA HIS A 231 -25.79 6.82 -13.52
C HIS A 231 -24.84 6.22 -14.56
N ILE A 232 -23.83 5.46 -14.15
CA ILE A 232 -22.83 4.89 -15.08
C ILE A 232 -23.44 3.96 -16.15
N ARG A 233 -24.65 3.45 -15.90
CA ARG A 233 -25.39 2.54 -16.79
C ARG A 233 -26.52 3.23 -17.56
N ASP A 234 -26.75 4.52 -17.34
CA ASP A 234 -27.84 5.21 -18.00
C ASP A 234 -27.60 5.26 -19.52
N PRO A 235 -28.63 5.04 -20.36
CA PRO A 235 -28.45 4.98 -21.81
C PRO A 235 -27.81 6.23 -22.42
N ASP A 236 -28.18 7.41 -21.94
CA ASP A 236 -27.62 8.71 -22.34
C ASP A 236 -26.13 8.83 -21.96
N VAL A 237 -25.75 8.44 -20.74
CA VAL A 237 -24.34 8.40 -20.29
C VAL A 237 -23.50 7.45 -21.15
N VAL A 238 -24.04 6.28 -21.51
CA VAL A 238 -23.35 5.31 -22.37
C VAL A 238 -23.16 5.87 -23.78
N MET A 239 -24.18 6.52 -24.35
CA MET A 239 -24.10 7.14 -25.67
C MET A 239 -23.12 8.32 -25.68
N GLU A 240 -23.20 9.22 -24.71
CA GLU A 240 -22.33 10.39 -24.62
C GLU A 240 -20.86 10.00 -24.38
N SER A 241 -20.61 8.96 -23.57
CA SER A 241 -19.26 8.42 -23.34
C SER A 241 -18.59 8.00 -24.66
N LYS A 242 -19.33 7.29 -25.53
CA LYS A 242 -18.83 6.89 -26.84
C LYS A 242 -18.63 8.07 -27.78
N ARG A 243 -19.54 9.04 -27.77
CA ARG A 243 -19.50 10.21 -28.66
C ARG A 243 -18.33 11.15 -28.36
N ASN A 244 -18.05 11.38 -27.08
CA ASN A 244 -17.10 12.40 -26.62
C ASN A 244 -15.75 11.83 -26.14
N GLY A 245 -15.57 10.49 -26.16
CA GLY A 245 -14.34 9.84 -25.68
C GLY A 245 -14.11 9.98 -24.16
N LEU A 246 -15.16 10.30 -23.40
CA LEU A 246 -15.11 10.44 -21.95
C LEU A 246 -15.48 9.11 -21.28
N THR A 247 -15.01 8.89 -20.05
CA THR A 247 -15.37 7.65 -19.33
C THR A 247 -16.81 7.71 -18.84
N ARG A 248 -17.48 6.54 -18.80
CA ARG A 248 -18.84 6.43 -18.26
C ARG A 248 -18.94 6.88 -16.81
N ALA A 249 -17.92 6.58 -15.98
CA ALA A 249 -17.89 6.99 -14.59
C ALA A 249 -17.82 8.51 -14.44
N GLN A 250 -17.06 9.19 -15.31
CA GLN A 250 -17.00 10.64 -15.34
C GLN A 250 -18.36 11.26 -15.69
N LEU A 251 -19.02 10.78 -16.75
CA LEU A 251 -20.30 11.31 -17.19
C LEU A 251 -21.46 10.96 -16.24
N GLY A 252 -21.46 9.75 -15.68
CA GLY A 252 -22.43 9.37 -14.65
C GLY A 252 -22.30 10.23 -13.40
N MET A 253 -21.07 10.52 -12.95
CA MET A 253 -20.84 11.43 -11.83
C MET A 253 -21.29 12.85 -12.15
N ARG A 254 -21.02 13.35 -13.37
CA ARG A 254 -21.52 14.66 -13.82
C ARG A 254 -23.03 14.73 -13.68
N LYS A 255 -23.75 13.77 -14.28
CA LYS A 255 -25.20 13.71 -14.30
C LYS A 255 -25.77 13.71 -12.87
N GLY A 256 -25.26 12.81 -12.03
CA GLY A 256 -25.70 12.68 -10.64
C GLY A 256 -25.51 13.96 -9.83
N LEU A 257 -24.40 14.68 -10.01
CA LEU A 257 -24.14 15.92 -9.27
C LEU A 257 -24.91 17.14 -9.80
N THR A 258 -25.36 17.13 -11.05
CA THR A 258 -26.07 18.28 -11.65
C THR A 258 -27.59 18.20 -11.53
N GLU A 259 -28.15 17.01 -11.39
CA GLU A 259 -29.60 16.81 -11.32
C GLU A 259 -30.06 16.70 -9.84
N GLY A 260 -31.24 17.20 -9.48
CA GLY A 260 -31.87 16.84 -8.20
C GLY A 260 -31.26 17.42 -6.92
N GLY A 261 -30.46 18.50 -7.00
CA GLY A 261 -29.92 19.22 -5.85
C GLY A 261 -28.58 18.69 -5.31
N PRO A 262 -28.11 19.18 -4.15
CA PRO A 262 -26.83 18.76 -3.56
C PRO A 262 -26.82 17.26 -3.25
N LYS A 263 -25.71 16.59 -3.58
CA LYS A 263 -25.51 15.16 -3.32
C LYS A 263 -24.11 14.86 -2.83
N VAL A 264 -23.97 13.75 -2.13
CA VAL A 264 -22.68 13.26 -1.61
C VAL A 264 -22.06 12.28 -2.62
N PRO A 265 -20.97 12.63 -3.31
CA PRO A 265 -20.24 11.68 -4.14
C PRO A 265 -19.45 10.68 -3.29
N VAL A 266 -19.57 9.40 -3.62
CA VAL A 266 -18.73 8.32 -3.11
C VAL A 266 -18.00 7.69 -4.29
N VAL A 267 -16.69 7.91 -4.35
CA VAL A 267 -15.82 7.51 -5.46
C VAL A 267 -14.85 6.44 -4.99
N GLY A 268 -15.11 5.18 -5.37
CA GLY A 268 -14.31 4.03 -4.95
C GLY A 268 -13.42 3.43 -6.03
N ASN A 269 -13.56 3.85 -7.29
CA ASN A 269 -12.87 3.19 -8.39
C ASN A 269 -12.26 4.13 -9.43
N ALA A 270 -13.01 5.12 -9.93
CA ALA A 270 -12.61 5.88 -11.12
C ALA A 270 -12.00 7.25 -10.77
N PRO A 271 -10.68 7.48 -11.00
CA PRO A 271 -10.07 8.81 -10.83
C PRO A 271 -10.75 9.89 -11.68
N THR A 272 -11.26 9.53 -12.86
CA THR A 272 -11.99 10.45 -13.74
C THR A 272 -13.34 10.89 -13.16
N ALA A 273 -13.99 10.07 -12.32
CA ALA A 273 -15.19 10.48 -11.60
C ALA A 273 -14.85 11.51 -10.53
N LEU A 274 -13.75 11.31 -9.79
CA LEU A 274 -13.28 12.29 -8.80
C LEU A 274 -12.88 13.63 -9.44
N LEU A 275 -12.24 13.58 -10.61
CA LEU A 275 -11.95 14.79 -11.38
C LEU A 275 -13.23 15.55 -11.77
N GLU A 276 -14.33 14.83 -12.03
CA GLU A 276 -15.61 15.47 -12.32
C GLU A 276 -16.24 16.09 -11.07
N VAL A 277 -16.05 15.54 -9.87
CA VAL A 277 -16.43 16.19 -8.60
C VAL A 277 -15.73 17.55 -8.48
N LEU A 278 -14.42 17.60 -8.72
CA LEU A 278 -13.64 18.85 -8.70
C LEU A 278 -14.09 19.85 -9.79
N ARG A 279 -14.49 19.36 -10.96
CA ARG A 279 -15.07 20.22 -12.00
C ARG A 279 -16.45 20.74 -11.61
N ALA A 280 -17.28 19.94 -10.95
CA ALA A 280 -18.57 20.36 -10.44
C ALA A 280 -18.40 21.46 -9.38
N LEU A 281 -17.45 21.30 -8.45
CA LEU A 281 -17.11 22.32 -7.46
C LEU A 281 -16.67 23.64 -8.12
N ARG A 282 -15.80 23.57 -9.15
CA ARG A 282 -15.40 24.75 -9.96
C ARG A 282 -16.56 25.42 -10.70
N ARG A 283 -17.63 24.68 -11.01
CA ARG A 283 -18.86 25.22 -11.62
C ARG A 283 -19.85 25.76 -10.59
N GLY A 284 -19.53 25.74 -9.30
CA GLY A 284 -20.41 26.17 -8.22
C GLY A 284 -21.49 25.16 -7.85
N VAL A 285 -21.33 23.89 -8.23
CA VAL A 285 -22.23 22.82 -7.76
C VAL A 285 -21.95 22.58 -6.28
N GLU A 286 -23.00 22.63 -5.48
CA GLU A 286 -22.92 22.36 -4.04
C GLU A 286 -22.71 20.87 -3.79
N VAL A 287 -21.58 20.54 -3.17
CA VAL A 287 -21.24 19.19 -2.71
C VAL A 287 -21.01 19.27 -1.20
N PRO A 288 -21.82 18.61 -0.36
CA PRO A 288 -21.65 18.72 1.10
C PRO A 288 -20.31 18.14 1.55
N PHE A 289 -20.04 16.88 1.18
CA PHE A 289 -18.77 16.21 1.43
C PHE A 289 -18.55 15.09 0.41
N VAL A 290 -17.35 14.51 0.39
CA VAL A 290 -16.97 13.44 -0.54
C VAL A 290 -16.20 12.33 0.16
N VAL A 291 -16.45 11.08 -0.24
CA VAL A 291 -15.60 9.94 0.13
C VAL A 291 -14.85 9.47 -1.11
N ALA A 292 -13.52 9.56 -1.08
CA ALA A 292 -12.66 9.31 -2.23
C ALA A 292 -11.58 8.28 -1.93
N SER A 293 -11.64 7.16 -2.63
CA SER A 293 -10.60 6.14 -2.61
C SER A 293 -10.39 5.46 -3.97
N PRO A 294 -10.42 6.15 -5.13
CA PRO A 294 -10.07 5.48 -6.38
C PRO A 294 -8.62 4.95 -6.30
N PRO A 295 -8.35 3.68 -6.63
CA PRO A 295 -6.98 3.17 -6.72
C PRO A 295 -6.31 3.63 -8.02
N GLY A 296 -4.98 3.55 -8.08
CA GLY A 296 -4.25 3.71 -9.33
C GLY A 296 -2.85 4.31 -9.18
N PHE A 297 -1.99 3.99 -10.14
CA PHE A 297 -0.58 4.39 -10.14
C PHE A 297 -0.27 5.65 -10.95
N THR A 298 -1.27 6.24 -11.61
CA THR A 298 -1.11 7.43 -12.46
C THR A 298 -1.87 8.61 -11.87
N ASN A 299 -3.02 8.97 -12.43
CA ASN A 299 -3.74 10.19 -12.10
C ASN A 299 -4.40 10.16 -10.71
N SER A 300 -4.55 8.98 -10.11
CA SER A 300 -5.30 8.82 -8.86
C SER A 300 -4.70 9.60 -7.69
N ALA A 301 -3.38 9.50 -7.49
CA ALA A 301 -2.71 10.24 -6.41
C ALA A 301 -2.93 11.75 -6.59
N LEU A 302 -2.66 12.29 -7.77
CA LEU A 302 -2.79 13.73 -8.06
C LEU A 302 -4.21 14.26 -7.85
N VAL A 303 -5.23 13.57 -8.34
CA VAL A 303 -6.62 14.05 -8.20
C VAL A 303 -7.11 14.00 -6.74
N LYS A 304 -6.60 13.05 -5.95
CA LYS A 304 -6.89 12.97 -4.51
C LYS A 304 -6.22 14.09 -3.73
N GLU A 305 -5.01 14.48 -4.12
CA GLU A 305 -4.35 15.65 -3.55
C GLU A 305 -5.08 16.95 -3.93
N GLU A 306 -5.46 17.14 -5.20
CA GLU A 306 -6.27 18.28 -5.64
C GLU A 306 -7.59 18.37 -4.84
N LEU A 307 -8.18 17.22 -4.46
CA LEU A 307 -9.36 17.18 -3.60
C LEU A 307 -9.08 17.67 -2.18
N VAL A 308 -8.01 17.20 -1.56
CA VAL A 308 -7.62 17.62 -0.21
C VAL A 308 -7.30 19.13 -0.20
N GLU A 309 -6.60 19.61 -1.22
CA GLU A 309 -6.25 21.03 -1.38
C GLU A 309 -7.45 21.93 -1.67
N SER A 310 -8.52 21.39 -2.27
CA SER A 310 -9.74 22.16 -2.58
C SER A 310 -10.51 22.63 -1.34
N GLY A 311 -10.24 22.04 -0.16
CA GLY A 311 -10.93 22.35 1.08
C GLY A 311 -12.36 21.79 1.19
N LEU A 312 -12.83 21.05 0.17
CA LEU A 312 -14.10 20.32 0.25
C LEU A 312 -14.03 19.27 1.38
N PRO A 313 -14.98 19.26 2.34
CA PRO A 313 -15.00 18.25 3.39
C PRO A 313 -14.94 16.83 2.81
N SER A 314 -13.94 16.05 3.23
CA SER A 314 -13.65 14.78 2.58
C SER A 314 -13.06 13.71 3.50
N ILE A 315 -13.31 12.45 3.13
CA ILE A 315 -12.49 11.29 3.53
C ILE A 315 -11.72 10.86 2.29
N VAL A 316 -10.39 10.84 2.37
CA VAL A 316 -9.53 10.49 1.23
C VAL A 316 -8.50 9.44 1.63
N VAL A 317 -8.42 8.34 0.88
CA VAL A 317 -7.28 7.40 0.97
C VAL A 317 -6.22 7.89 -0.01
N ARG A 318 -5.19 8.60 0.46
CA ARG A 318 -4.16 9.27 -0.36
C ARG A 318 -3.26 8.26 -1.09
N GLY A 319 -2.41 8.77 -2.01
CA GLY A 319 -1.45 7.95 -2.75
C GLY A 319 -2.08 7.02 -3.79
N SER A 320 -1.50 5.83 -4.01
CA SER A 320 -1.98 4.86 -5.01
C SER A 320 -3.04 3.88 -4.47
N TYR A 321 -3.15 3.77 -3.15
CA TYR A 321 -4.14 2.92 -2.48
C TYR A 321 -5.57 3.40 -2.71
N GLY A 322 -6.50 2.47 -2.64
CA GLY A 322 -7.90 2.74 -2.93
C GLY A 322 -8.69 1.45 -3.12
N GLY A 323 -9.96 1.59 -3.45
CA GLY A 323 -10.86 0.50 -3.76
C GLY A 323 -12.28 0.79 -3.31
N SER A 324 -13.24 0.12 -3.96
CA SER A 324 -14.66 0.28 -3.63
C SER A 324 -14.97 -0.16 -2.20
N ASN A 325 -14.27 -1.18 -1.69
CA ASN A 325 -14.34 -1.63 -0.30
C ASN A 325 -14.00 -0.51 0.69
N LEU A 326 -12.96 0.29 0.41
CA LEU A 326 -12.54 1.39 1.29
C LEU A 326 -13.56 2.53 1.27
N ALA A 327 -14.01 2.95 0.09
CA ALA A 327 -15.06 3.96 -0.06
C ALA A 327 -16.36 3.56 0.67
N VAL A 328 -16.79 2.32 0.48
CA VAL A 328 -17.99 1.77 1.13
C VAL A 328 -17.83 1.70 2.64
N ALA A 329 -16.70 1.17 3.13
CA ALA A 329 -16.44 1.06 4.56
C ALA A 329 -16.40 2.43 5.25
N ALA A 330 -15.74 3.42 4.62
CA ALA A 330 -15.70 4.80 5.11
C ALA A 330 -17.12 5.40 5.19
N PHE A 331 -17.87 5.37 4.09
CA PHE A 331 -19.20 5.97 4.04
C PHE A 331 -20.18 5.29 5.01
N ASN A 332 -20.21 3.96 5.05
CA ASN A 332 -21.08 3.22 5.97
C ASN A 332 -20.76 3.50 7.43
N TYR A 333 -19.49 3.73 7.76
CA TYR A 333 -19.11 4.16 9.10
C TYR A 333 -19.61 5.57 9.43
N VAL A 334 -19.53 6.51 8.48
CA VAL A 334 -20.13 7.85 8.64
C VAL A 334 -21.63 7.74 8.91
N VAL A 335 -22.36 6.95 8.12
CA VAL A 335 -23.80 6.71 8.34
C VAL A 335 -24.07 6.14 9.73
N LYS A 336 -23.34 5.07 10.12
CA LYS A 336 -23.49 4.46 11.44
C LYS A 336 -23.29 5.48 12.56
N ARG A 337 -22.25 6.31 12.47
CA ARG A 337 -21.92 7.33 13.47
C ARG A 337 -22.97 8.41 13.57
N VAL A 338 -23.54 8.86 12.44
CA VAL A 338 -24.61 9.85 12.43
C VAL A 338 -25.88 9.29 13.07
N SER A 339 -26.25 8.03 12.78
CA SER A 339 -27.44 7.39 13.37
C SER A 339 -27.30 7.10 14.87
N SER A 340 -26.12 6.71 15.36
CA SER A 340 -25.92 6.39 16.78
C SER A 340 -25.99 7.59 17.73
N VAL A 341 -25.93 8.83 17.22
CA VAL A 341 -26.07 10.06 18.04
C VAL A 341 -27.54 10.40 18.28
N GLU A 342 -28.49 9.78 17.58
CA GLU A 342 -29.94 10.01 17.77
C GLU A 342 -30.56 9.15 18.87
N GLU A 343 -29.85 8.12 19.35
CA GLU A 343 -30.32 7.20 20.40
C GLU A 343 -29.81 7.54 21.81
N GLY A 344 -29.00 8.60 21.98
CA GLY A 344 -28.42 9.03 23.27
C GLY A 344 -28.82 10.45 23.66
#